data_AF-A0A395D2L1-F1
#
_entry.id   AF-A0A395D2L1-F1
#
_cell.length_a   1.000
_cell.length_b   1.000
_cell.length_c   1.000
_cell.angle_alpha   90.00
_cell.angle_beta   90.00
_cell.angle_gamma   90.00
#
_symmetry.space_group_name_H-M   'P 1'
#
loop_
_entity.id
_entity.type
_entity.pdbx_description
1 polymer ?
#
loop_
_entity_poly.entity_id
_entity_poly.type
_entity_poly.pdbx_seq_one_letter_code
_entity_poly.pdbx_strand_id
1 'polypeptide(L)'
;MNRRTFGLAASLAAAALFAPCLAVADDRLAQAIYHMKEAVVQGKQLHDASLLAYHADLALEKAEAIEKFKPDPHTAEAIVHIKAAIEEARANHGDAATSHAQEALGHLEEAAK
;
A
#
# COMPACT_ATOMS: atom_id res chain seq x y z
N MET A 1 -58.94 -8.48 -46.38
CA MET A 1 -57.72 -7.64 -46.35
C MET A 1 -57.75 -6.81 -45.06
N ASN A 2 -56.74 -6.68 -44.20
CA ASN A 2 -55.47 -7.36 -43.97
C ASN A 2 -55.03 -7.04 -42.53
N ARG A 3 -54.36 -8.02 -41.89
CA ARG A 3 -53.88 -8.05 -40.51
C ARG A 3 -52.51 -7.35 -40.38
N ARG A 4 -52.40 -6.12 -39.86
CA ARG A 4 -51.12 -5.47 -39.49
C ARG A 4 -51.43 -4.34 -38.51
N THR A 5 -50.94 -4.22 -37.29
CA THR A 5 -49.81 -4.82 -36.59
C THR A 5 -49.99 -4.49 -35.10
N PHE A 6 -49.94 -5.52 -34.26
CA PHE A 6 -49.54 -5.43 -32.85
C PHE A 6 -48.08 -4.96 -32.77
N GLY A 7 -47.68 -4.24 -31.72
CA GLY A 7 -46.25 -4.08 -31.39
C GLY A 7 -45.94 -3.01 -30.37
N LEU A 8 -45.93 -3.38 -29.08
CA LEU A 8 -44.71 -3.45 -28.26
C LEU A 8 -44.03 -2.08 -27.99
N ALA A 9 -44.53 -1.38 -26.98
CA ALA A 9 -43.78 -0.38 -26.23
C ALA A 9 -43.42 -0.97 -24.87
N ALA A 10 -42.54 -1.96 -24.85
CA ALA A 10 -42.02 -2.57 -23.63
C ALA A 10 -40.62 -3.12 -23.90
N SER A 11 -39.59 -2.28 -23.83
CA SER A 11 -38.19 -2.71 -23.63
C SER A 11 -37.22 -1.53 -23.76
N LEU A 12 -37.14 -0.67 -22.76
CA LEU A 12 -35.95 0.16 -22.59
C LEU A 12 -35.73 0.55 -21.12
N ALA A 13 -35.67 -0.43 -20.22
CA ALA A 13 -35.41 -0.17 -18.80
C ALA A 13 -34.65 -1.29 -18.07
N ALA A 14 -33.91 -2.17 -18.77
CA ALA A 14 -33.31 -3.35 -18.14
C ALA A 14 -31.79 -3.55 -18.38
N ALA A 15 -31.03 -2.51 -18.74
CA ALA A 15 -29.60 -2.67 -19.04
C ALA A 15 -28.64 -2.14 -17.95
N ALA A 16 -29.11 -1.50 -16.87
CA ALA A 16 -28.22 -0.86 -15.88
C ALA A 16 -27.86 -1.72 -14.66
N LEU A 17 -28.29 -2.98 -14.57
CA LEU A 17 -28.13 -3.80 -13.34
C LEU A 17 -26.86 -4.68 -13.30
N PHE A 18 -25.94 -4.53 -14.26
CA PHE A 18 -24.67 -5.24 -14.26
C PHE A 18 -23.51 -4.26 -14.50
N ALA A 19 -23.33 -3.30 -13.58
CA ALA A 19 -22.01 -2.72 -13.41
C ALA A 19 -21.15 -3.76 -12.68
N PRO A 20 -20.09 -4.33 -13.29
CA PRO A 20 -19.14 -5.10 -12.51
C PRO A 20 -18.52 -4.14 -11.49
N CYS A 21 -18.62 -4.46 -10.21
CA CYS A 21 -17.70 -3.91 -9.22
C CYS A 21 -16.30 -4.34 -9.68
N LEU A 22 -15.57 -3.44 -10.34
CA LEU A 22 -14.15 -3.60 -10.54
C LEU A 22 -13.54 -3.65 -9.14
N ALA A 23 -13.18 -4.84 -8.68
CA ALA A 23 -12.37 -5.01 -7.49
C ALA A 23 -11.03 -4.35 -7.78
N VAL A 24 -10.83 -3.14 -7.27
CA VAL A 24 -9.53 -2.48 -7.28
C VAL A 24 -8.60 -3.33 -6.42
N ALA A 25 -7.47 -3.74 -6.98
CA ALA A 25 -6.46 -4.48 -6.21
C ALA A 25 -5.94 -3.58 -5.08
N ASP A 26 -5.88 -4.12 -3.85
CA ASP A 26 -5.29 -3.39 -2.72
C ASP A 26 -3.78 -3.24 -2.97
N ASP A 27 -3.33 -2.00 -3.12
CA ASP A 27 -1.94 -1.65 -3.43
C ASP A 27 -1.19 -1.11 -2.22
N ARG A 28 -1.78 -1.12 -1.01
CA ARG A 28 -1.15 -0.58 0.21
C ARG A 28 0.17 -1.26 0.53
N LEU A 29 0.26 -2.58 0.41
CA LEU A 29 1.51 -3.31 0.64
C LEU A 29 2.59 -2.90 -0.38
N ALA A 30 2.22 -2.75 -1.66
CA ALA A 30 3.13 -2.29 -2.69
C ALA A 30 3.61 -0.84 -2.44
N GLN A 31 2.71 0.04 -1.98
CA GLN A 31 3.06 1.41 -1.59
C GLN A 31 3.98 1.44 -0.35
N ALA A 32 3.77 0.57 0.64
CA ALA A 32 4.65 0.43 1.80
C ALA A 32 6.06 0.02 1.36
N ILE A 33 6.18 -0.99 0.49
CA ILE A 33 7.46 -1.44 -0.09
C ILE A 33 8.14 -0.31 -0.86
N TYR A 34 7.39 0.42 -1.68
CA TYR A 34 7.92 1.54 -2.45
C TYR A 34 8.54 2.61 -1.54
N HIS A 35 7.80 3.05 -0.52
CA HIS A 35 8.31 4.05 0.40
C HIS A 35 9.48 3.53 1.24
N MET A 36 9.49 2.26 1.64
CA MET A 36 10.66 1.71 2.33
C MET A 36 11.90 1.60 1.44
N LYS A 37 11.74 1.34 0.13
CA LYS A 37 12.85 1.41 -0.82
C LYS A 37 13.43 2.82 -0.91
N GLU A 38 12.57 3.84 -0.99
CA GLU A 38 13.00 5.23 -0.96
C GLU A 38 13.70 5.56 0.37
N ALA A 39 13.15 5.16 1.52
CA ALA A 39 13.78 5.38 2.82
C ALA A 39 15.20 4.78 2.89
N VAL A 40 15.39 3.55 2.39
CA VAL A 40 16.71 2.91 2.30
C VAL A 40 17.65 3.68 1.37
N VAL A 41 17.18 4.20 0.25
CA VAL A 41 18.00 5.04 -0.65
C VAL A 41 18.44 6.32 0.04
N GLN A 42 17.51 7.02 0.70
CA GLN A 42 17.79 8.26 1.43
C GLN A 42 18.84 8.04 2.53
N GLY A 43 18.69 6.97 3.32
CA GLY A 43 19.64 6.63 4.37
C GLY A 43 21.01 6.18 3.87
N LYS A 44 21.04 5.25 2.92
CA LYS A 44 22.27 4.57 2.48
C LYS A 44 23.11 5.38 1.50
N GLN A 45 22.46 6.08 0.56
CA GLN A 45 23.16 6.73 -0.55
C GLN A 45 23.25 8.24 -0.35
N LEU A 46 22.20 8.84 0.20
CA LEU A 46 22.08 10.29 0.31
C LEU A 46 22.38 10.79 1.72
N HIS A 47 22.44 9.89 2.71
CA HIS A 47 22.63 10.19 4.12
C HIS A 47 21.62 11.23 4.65
N ASP A 48 20.40 11.23 4.12
CA ASP A 48 19.33 12.14 4.51
C ASP A 48 18.37 11.44 5.49
N ALA A 49 18.64 11.60 6.77
CA ALA A 49 17.79 11.05 7.83
C ALA A 49 16.38 11.68 7.83
N SER A 50 16.22 12.93 7.41
CA SER A 50 14.91 13.59 7.39
C SER A 50 14.01 13.01 6.30
N LEU A 51 14.55 12.80 5.09
CA LEU A 51 13.81 12.16 4.00
C LEU A 51 13.61 10.66 4.22
N LEU A 52 14.54 9.98 4.89
CA LEU A 52 14.32 8.61 5.36
C LEU A 52 13.08 8.56 6.27
N ALA A 53 13.04 9.39 7.33
CA ALA A 53 11.91 9.43 8.27
C ALA A 53 10.59 9.74 7.56
N TYR A 54 10.60 10.69 6.61
CA TYR A 54 9.42 11.03 5.81
C TYR A 54 8.87 9.83 5.03
N HIS A 55 9.73 9.11 4.32
CA HIS A 55 9.30 7.91 3.58
C HIS A 55 8.87 6.78 4.53
N ALA A 56 9.55 6.62 5.66
CA ALA A 56 9.17 5.63 6.66
C ALA A 56 7.78 5.93 7.28
N ASP A 57 7.43 7.20 7.55
CA ASP A 57 6.07 7.57 8.00
C ASP A 57 5.00 7.16 6.96
N LEU A 58 5.25 7.42 5.67
CA LEU A 58 4.33 7.03 4.60
C LEU A 58 4.19 5.52 4.50
N ALA A 59 5.29 4.77 4.62
CA ALA A 59 5.25 3.32 4.67
C ALA A 59 4.46 2.81 5.87
N LEU A 60 4.64 3.42 7.04
CA LEU A 60 3.95 3.05 8.27
C LEU A 60 2.44 3.16 8.12
N GLU A 61 1.96 4.26 7.56
CA GLU A 61 0.52 4.46 7.31
C GLU A 61 -0.08 3.32 6.48
N LYS A 62 0.62 2.92 5.41
CA LYS A 62 0.15 1.85 4.52
C LYS A 62 0.26 0.47 5.18
N ALA A 63 1.36 0.19 5.87
CA ALA A 63 1.59 -1.06 6.58
C ALA A 63 0.55 -1.26 7.71
N GLU A 64 0.30 -0.26 8.54
CA GLU A 64 -0.73 -0.34 9.59
C GLU A 64 -2.14 -0.46 9.02
N ALA A 65 -2.42 0.16 7.87
CA ALA A 65 -3.72 0.05 7.20
C ALA A 65 -3.97 -1.36 6.65
N ILE A 66 -2.96 -1.96 5.98
CA ILE A 66 -3.11 -3.33 5.47
C ILE A 66 -3.13 -4.36 6.60
N GLU A 67 -2.31 -4.19 7.66
CA GLU A 67 -2.27 -5.09 8.81
C GLU A 67 -3.63 -5.17 9.52
N LYS A 68 -4.33 -4.04 9.65
CA LYS A 68 -5.69 -4.01 10.23
C LYS A 68 -6.72 -4.79 9.42
N PHE A 69 -6.53 -4.89 8.10
CA PHE A 69 -7.48 -5.53 7.19
C PHE A 69 -7.12 -7.00 6.91
N LYS A 70 -5.82 -7.27 6.75
CA LYS A 70 -5.23 -8.56 6.42
C LYS A 70 -3.97 -8.75 7.27
N PRO A 71 -4.12 -9.18 8.53
CA PRO A 71 -3.00 -9.39 9.43
C PRO A 71 -1.99 -10.38 8.86
N ASP A 72 -0.71 -10.03 8.96
CA ASP A 72 0.40 -10.84 8.48
C ASP A 72 1.61 -10.67 9.42
N PRO A 73 2.25 -11.77 9.88
CA PRO A 73 3.35 -11.67 10.85
C PRO A 73 4.52 -10.83 10.34
N HIS A 74 4.83 -10.87 9.04
CA HIS A 74 5.90 -10.05 8.49
C HIS A 74 5.48 -8.58 8.36
N THR A 75 4.22 -8.30 8.03
CA THR A 75 3.72 -6.91 8.06
C THR A 75 3.78 -6.34 9.48
N ALA A 76 3.43 -7.13 10.49
CA ALA A 76 3.55 -6.73 11.90
C ALA A 76 5.01 -6.48 12.32
N GLU A 77 5.95 -7.35 11.95
CA GLU A 77 7.39 -7.14 12.19
C GLU A 77 7.93 -5.92 11.43
N ALA A 78 7.52 -5.73 10.18
CA ALA A 78 7.87 -4.55 9.40
C ALA A 78 7.44 -3.26 10.11
N ILE A 79 6.22 -3.21 10.66
CA ILE A 79 5.73 -2.04 11.42
C ILE A 79 6.63 -1.71 12.62
N VAL A 80 7.16 -2.72 13.32
CA VAL A 80 8.10 -2.50 14.43
C VAL A 80 9.37 -1.83 13.93
N HIS A 81 9.99 -2.38 12.88
CA HIS A 81 11.21 -1.83 12.31
C HIS A 81 11.00 -0.46 11.66
N ILE A 82 9.84 -0.20 11.03
CA ILE A 82 9.50 1.13 10.49
C ILE A 82 9.47 2.17 11.62
N LYS A 83 8.83 1.85 12.75
CA LYS A 83 8.78 2.75 13.92
C LYS A 83 10.17 3.04 14.47
N ALA A 84 11.02 2.02 14.59
CA ALA A 84 12.39 2.19 15.03
C ALA A 84 13.22 3.04 14.04
N ALA A 85 13.06 2.81 12.73
CA ALA A 85 13.71 3.62 11.70
C ALA A 85 13.32 5.11 11.79
N ILE A 86 12.04 5.40 12.03
CA ILE A 86 11.55 6.77 12.24
C ILE A 86 12.17 7.39 13.49
N GLU A 87 12.19 6.68 14.61
CA GLU A 87 12.76 7.15 15.88
C GLU A 87 14.25 7.51 15.72
N GLU A 88 15.05 6.57 15.21
CA GLU A 88 16.48 6.75 14.99
C GLU A 88 16.76 7.88 13.99
N ALA A 89 15.99 7.97 12.91
CA ALA A 89 16.16 9.01 11.90
C ALA A 89 15.88 10.41 12.47
N ARG A 90 14.81 10.55 13.27
CA ARG A 90 14.47 11.81 13.95
C ARG A 90 15.48 12.16 15.06
N ALA A 91 16.17 11.17 15.61
CA ALA A 91 17.32 11.35 16.51
C ALA A 91 18.63 11.65 15.77
N ASN A 92 18.60 11.77 14.44
CA ASN A 92 19.77 11.98 13.57
C ASN A 92 20.78 10.82 13.60
N HIS A 93 20.32 9.61 13.94
CA HIS A 93 21.11 8.37 13.90
C HIS A 93 20.92 7.65 12.55
N GLY A 94 21.45 8.23 11.47
CA GLY A 94 21.20 7.77 10.09
C GLY A 94 21.55 6.30 9.82
N ASP A 95 22.65 5.78 10.37
CA ASP A 95 23.07 4.39 10.15
C ASP A 95 22.12 3.38 10.82
N ALA A 96 21.69 3.67 12.06
CA ALA A 96 20.72 2.84 12.79
C ALA A 96 19.35 2.88 12.09
N ALA A 97 18.92 4.09 11.69
CA ALA A 97 17.69 4.27 10.92
C ALA A 97 17.70 3.49 9.61
N THR A 98 18.82 3.53 8.87
CA THR A 98 18.99 2.80 7.62
C THR A 98 18.93 1.29 7.84
N SER A 99 19.55 0.79 8.91
CA SER A 99 19.54 -0.64 9.25
C SER A 99 18.11 -1.13 9.50
N HIS A 100 17.35 -0.42 10.33
CA HIS A 100 15.95 -0.75 10.56
C HIS A 100 15.08 -0.61 9.31
N ALA A 101 15.35 0.39 8.45
CA ALA A 101 14.65 0.53 7.18
C ALA A 101 14.87 -0.68 6.25
N GLN A 102 16.07 -1.27 6.25
CA GLN A 102 16.37 -2.47 5.47
C GLN A 102 15.68 -3.72 6.03
N GLU A 103 15.64 -3.88 7.35
CA GLU A 103 14.91 -4.97 8.02
C GLU A 103 13.41 -4.89 7.72
N ALA A 104 12.82 -3.70 7.89
CA ALA A 104 11.44 -3.43 7.53
C ALA A 104 11.14 -3.76 6.07
N LEU A 105 12.01 -3.35 5.14
CA LEU A 105 11.83 -3.64 3.72
C LEU A 105 11.83 -5.16 3.46
N GLY A 106 12.75 -5.90 4.07
CA GLY A 106 12.82 -7.36 3.93
C GLY A 106 11.51 -8.02 4.36
N HIS A 107 10.97 -7.64 5.52
CA HIS A 107 9.69 -8.16 5.99
C HIS A 107 8.51 -7.80 5.06
N LEU A 108 8.43 -6.56 4.56
CA LEU A 108 7.39 -6.19 3.60
C LEU A 108 7.47 -6.99 2.30
N GLU A 109 8.68 -7.31 1.83
CA GLU A 109 8.88 -8.14 0.64
C GLU A 109 8.51 -9.61 0.89
N GLU A 110 8.71 -10.14 2.10
CA GLU A 110 8.19 -11.46 2.47
C GLU A 110 6.65 -11.47 2.56
N ALA A 111 6.03 -10.45 3.14
CA ALA A 111 4.57 -10.32 3.20
C ALA A 111 3.89 -10.25 1.80
N ALA A 112 4.66 -9.90 0.77
CA ALA A 112 4.19 -9.78 -0.61
C ALA A 112 4.29 -11.09 -1.43
N LYS A 113 4.87 -12.16 -0.87
CA LYS A 113 4.99 -13.47 -1.51
C LYS A 113 3.73 -14.31 -1.33
#